data_AF-A0A2N9GHZ4-F1
#
_entry.id   AF-A0A2N9GHZ4-F1
#
_cell.length_a   1.000
_cell.length_b   1.000
_cell.length_c   1.000
_cell.angle_alpha   90.00
_cell.angle_beta   90.00
_cell.angle_gamma   90.00
#
_symmetry.space_group_name_H-M   'P 1'
#
loop_
_entity.id
_entity.type
_entity.pdbx_description
1 polymer ?
#
loop_
_entity_poly.entity_id
_entity_poly.type
_entity_poly.pdbx_seq_one_letter_code
_entity_poly.pdbx_strand_id
1 'polypeptide(L)'
;MANTYKPKNILITGAAGFIASHVCNRLIRNYPDYNIVVLDKLDYCSNLKNILPSKSSPNLKFIKGDIGTADLVNYVLLSESIDTIMHFAAQTHVDNSFGNSFEFTKNNIYGTHVLLEACKVTAGQIKRFIHVSTDEVYGETDEDAVMGNHEASQLLPTNPYSATKAGAEMLVMAYGRSYGLPVITTRGNNVYGPNQFPEKLIPKFILLAMKGQPLSIHGDGSNVRSYLYCEDVAEAFEVILHRGEVGHVYNIGTHKERRVIDVAKEICQLFSLNPQTHIKYVENRPFNDQRYFLDDQKLKSLGWFERTSWEEGLRKTTEWYINNPDWWGDVSGALLPHPRMLMVPGVDTGGKSYILFLFIFLDTDPHLASVVCDLYLFSVSRYELCVCGNLCTCVRVSTNLESPPTMGNFKV
;
A
#
# COMPACT_ATOMS: atom_id res chain seq x y z
N MET A 1 7.61 37.10 5.74
CA MET A 1 8.08 35.74 6.10
C MET A 1 6.84 34.88 6.22
N ALA A 2 6.65 33.87 5.38
CA ALA A 2 5.49 32.99 5.48
C ALA A 2 5.49 32.32 6.85
N ASN A 3 4.37 32.42 7.58
CA ASN A 3 4.27 31.91 8.93
C ASN A 3 4.38 30.37 8.87
N THR A 4 5.43 29.79 9.43
CA THR A 4 5.67 28.34 9.38
C THR A 4 4.74 27.65 10.38
N TYR A 5 3.91 26.72 9.92
CA TYR A 5 3.01 25.96 10.78
C TYR A 5 3.82 25.04 11.71
N LYS A 6 3.52 25.06 13.01
CA LYS A 6 4.14 24.20 14.01
C LYS A 6 3.05 23.36 14.69
N PRO A 7 2.97 22.05 14.43
CA PRO A 7 2.05 21.17 15.13
C PRO A 7 2.46 20.99 16.59
N LYS A 8 1.56 20.51 17.44
CA LYS A 8 1.86 20.07 18.81
C LYS A 8 1.63 18.57 18.97
N ASN A 9 0.46 18.07 18.53
CA ASN A 9 0.07 16.68 18.65
C ASN A 9 -0.28 16.11 17.25
N ILE A 10 0.58 15.22 16.74
CA ILE A 10 0.49 14.66 15.40
C ILE A 10 0.04 13.20 15.48
N LEU A 11 -1.08 12.88 14.82
CA LEU A 11 -1.46 11.50 14.54
C LEU A 11 -0.84 11.08 13.20
N ILE A 12 -0.01 10.04 13.20
CA ILE A 12 0.50 9.39 11.99
C ILE A 12 -0.15 8.02 11.86
N THR A 13 -1.01 7.84 10.87
CA THR A 13 -1.62 6.52 10.63
C THR A 13 -0.71 5.67 9.74
N GLY A 14 -0.58 4.37 10.02
CA GLY A 14 0.22 3.47 9.18
C GLY A 14 1.74 3.56 9.39
N ALA A 15 2.20 4.12 10.51
CA ALA A 15 3.63 4.38 10.76
C ALA A 15 4.47 3.13 11.02
N ALA A 16 3.87 1.95 11.18
CA ALA A 16 4.63 0.69 11.16
C ALA A 16 4.90 0.19 9.73
N GLY A 17 4.33 0.83 8.70
CA GLY A 17 4.64 0.59 7.30
C GLY A 17 5.94 1.26 6.85
N PHE A 18 6.20 1.21 5.54
CA PHE A 18 7.45 1.69 4.93
C PHE A 18 7.63 3.21 5.07
N ILE A 19 6.96 4.02 4.23
CA ILE A 19 7.20 5.48 4.12
C ILE A 19 6.94 6.20 5.46
N ALA A 20 5.82 5.88 6.10
CA ALA A 20 5.38 6.55 7.31
C ALA A 20 6.32 6.32 8.50
N SER A 21 7.05 5.20 8.54
CA SER A 21 8.06 4.97 9.59
C SER A 21 9.24 5.92 9.47
N HIS A 22 9.71 6.21 8.25
CA HIS A 22 10.77 7.19 8.00
C HIS A 22 10.31 8.60 8.41
N VAL A 23 9.09 8.99 8.03
CA VAL A 23 8.49 10.26 8.44
C VAL A 23 8.39 10.36 9.97
N CYS A 24 7.86 9.32 10.62
CA CYS A 24 7.70 9.25 12.07
C CYS A 24 9.05 9.39 12.80
N ASN A 25 10.04 8.56 12.47
CA ASN A 25 11.35 8.61 13.09
C ASN A 25 12.06 9.95 12.86
N ARG A 26 11.89 10.53 11.67
CA ARG A 26 12.45 11.84 11.33
C ARG A 26 11.84 12.96 12.17
N LEU A 27 10.51 13.00 12.30
CA LEU A 27 9.82 14.01 13.11
C LEU A 27 10.19 13.90 14.58
N ILE A 28 10.23 12.68 15.14
CA ILE A 28 10.59 12.45 16.55
C ILE A 28 12.03 12.93 16.83
N ARG A 29 12.97 12.58 15.95
CA ARG A 29 14.38 12.94 16.11
C ARG A 29 14.61 14.45 16.00
N ASN A 30 13.94 15.11 15.06
CA ASN A 30 14.21 16.51 14.73
C ASN A 30 13.36 17.48 15.58
N TYR A 31 12.22 17.04 16.11
CA TYR A 31 11.25 17.88 16.82
C TYR A 31 10.83 17.22 18.14
N PRO A 32 11.68 17.26 19.18
CA PRO A 32 11.39 16.64 20.47
C PRO A 32 10.17 17.23 21.18
N ASP A 33 9.77 18.45 20.82
CA ASP A 33 8.60 19.14 21.39
C ASP A 33 7.26 18.70 20.75
N TYR A 34 7.29 17.90 19.69
CA TYR A 34 6.07 17.36 19.06
C TYR A 34 5.71 16.03 19.67
N ASN A 35 4.45 15.86 20.05
CA ASN A 35 3.91 14.56 20.46
C ASN A 35 3.45 13.80 19.22
N ILE A 36 4.02 12.63 18.99
CA ILE A 36 3.71 11.75 17.87
C ILE A 36 2.90 10.57 18.37
N VAL A 37 1.66 10.47 17.90
CA VAL A 37 0.76 9.34 18.14
C VAL A 37 0.69 8.53 16.86
N VAL A 38 1.04 7.25 16.94
CA VAL A 38 0.92 6.31 15.82
C VAL A 38 -0.35 5.49 15.98
N LEU A 39 -1.15 5.40 14.92
CA LEU A 39 -2.27 4.45 14.82
C LEU A 39 -2.03 3.49 13.66
N ASP A 40 -1.84 2.21 13.97
CA ASP A 40 -1.54 1.18 12.98
C ASP A 40 -2.19 -0.16 13.36
N LYS A 41 -2.81 -0.84 12.41
CA LYS A 41 -3.45 -2.14 12.67
C LYS A 41 -2.47 -3.32 12.67
N LEU A 42 -1.21 -3.08 12.28
CA LEU A 42 -0.17 -4.07 12.09
C LEU A 42 -0.56 -5.14 11.06
N ASP A 43 -0.88 -4.69 9.85
CA ASP A 43 -1.19 -5.56 8.71
C ASP A 43 0.07 -6.27 8.18
N TYR A 44 -0.07 -7.10 7.15
CA TYR A 44 0.99 -7.97 6.61
C TYR A 44 2.28 -7.23 6.23
N CYS A 45 2.17 -5.99 5.74
CA CYS A 45 3.30 -5.15 5.34
C CYS A 45 3.75 -4.15 6.42
N SER A 46 3.31 -4.34 7.66
CA SER A 46 3.67 -3.51 8.82
C SER A 46 4.63 -4.24 9.75
N ASN A 47 5.58 -3.50 10.33
CA ASN A 47 6.52 -4.06 11.30
C ASN A 47 6.90 -3.01 12.35
N LEU A 48 6.67 -3.33 13.63
CA LEU A 48 7.06 -2.46 14.74
C LEU A 48 8.58 -2.19 14.77
N LYS A 49 9.38 -3.07 14.17
CA LYS A 49 10.83 -2.84 14.01
C LYS A 49 11.13 -1.51 13.30
N ASN A 50 10.25 -1.08 12.38
CA ASN A 50 10.43 0.14 11.59
C ASN A 50 10.44 1.43 12.44
N ILE A 51 9.80 1.42 13.61
CA ILE A 51 9.75 2.57 14.53
C ILE A 51 10.65 2.39 15.77
N LEU A 52 11.43 1.29 15.83
CA LEU A 52 12.37 1.06 16.94
C LEU A 52 13.38 2.18 17.17
N PRO A 53 13.91 2.89 16.16
CA PRO A 53 14.83 4.00 16.39
C PRO A 53 14.28 5.07 17.34
N SER A 54 12.95 5.16 17.45
CA SER A 54 12.26 6.15 18.29
C SER A 54 11.49 5.53 19.46
N LYS A 55 11.61 4.21 19.70
CA LYS A 55 10.78 3.50 20.71
C LYS A 55 10.95 4.04 22.13
N SER A 56 12.14 4.52 22.48
CA SER A 56 12.45 5.07 23.81
C SER A 56 12.14 6.56 23.93
N SER A 57 11.68 7.21 22.85
CA SER A 57 11.43 8.64 22.87
C SER A 57 10.15 8.94 23.67
N PRO A 58 10.20 9.86 24.64
CA PRO A 58 9.05 10.15 25.53
C PRO A 58 7.87 10.78 24.79
N ASN A 59 8.11 11.32 23.59
CA ASN A 59 7.13 11.95 22.74
C ASN A 59 6.53 11.01 21.68
N LEU A 60 6.77 9.69 21.76
CA LEU A 60 6.13 8.69 20.91
C LEU A 60 5.11 7.86 21.70
N LYS A 61 3.88 7.77 21.17
CA LYS A 61 2.85 6.84 21.62
C LYS A 61 2.41 5.96 20.46
N PHE A 62 2.37 4.64 20.68
CA PHE A 62 1.87 3.69 19.68
C PHE A 62 0.52 3.12 20.11
N ILE A 63 -0.45 3.13 19.20
CA ILE A 63 -1.80 2.60 19.38
C ILE A 63 -2.03 1.57 18.27
N LYS A 64 -2.21 0.30 18.68
CA LYS A 64 -2.63 -0.74 17.74
C LYS A 64 -4.13 -0.61 17.48
N GLY A 65 -4.52 -0.42 16.23
CA GLY A 65 -5.93 -0.35 15.87
C GLY A 65 -6.19 0.01 14.41
N ASP A 66 -7.43 -0.18 13.98
CA ASP A 66 -7.87 0.08 12.62
C ASP A 66 -8.50 1.47 12.51
N ILE A 67 -8.15 2.22 11.47
CA ILE A 67 -8.76 3.52 11.14
C ILE A 67 -10.24 3.38 10.77
N GLY A 68 -10.70 2.18 10.40
CA GLY A 68 -12.12 1.89 10.18
C GLY A 68 -12.94 1.80 11.46
N THR A 69 -12.32 1.83 12.64
CA THR A 69 -13.02 1.79 13.94
C THR A 69 -13.32 3.21 14.43
N ALA A 70 -14.52 3.71 14.12
CA ALA A 70 -14.92 5.09 14.40
C ALA A 70 -14.77 5.50 15.87
N ASP A 71 -15.19 4.65 16.82
CA ASP A 71 -15.08 4.94 18.25
C ASP A 71 -13.63 5.09 18.70
N LEU A 72 -12.73 4.25 18.18
CA LEU A 72 -11.30 4.34 18.47
C LEU A 72 -10.71 5.63 17.91
N VAL A 73 -11.01 5.94 16.64
CA VAL A 73 -10.49 7.15 16.01
C VAL A 73 -10.97 8.40 16.76
N ASN A 74 -12.27 8.48 17.08
CA ASN A 74 -12.84 9.57 17.87
C ASN A 74 -12.15 9.69 19.23
N TYR A 75 -11.99 8.57 19.93
CA TYR A 75 -11.29 8.53 21.22
C TYR A 75 -9.87 9.07 21.11
N VAL A 76 -9.08 8.59 20.14
CA VAL A 76 -7.68 9.01 19.96
C VAL A 76 -7.57 10.50 19.62
N LEU A 77 -8.41 11.02 18.72
CA LEU A 77 -8.36 12.44 18.35
C LEU A 77 -8.65 13.36 19.55
N LEU A 78 -9.58 12.96 20.42
CA LEU A 78 -9.96 13.74 21.60
C LEU A 78 -8.97 13.55 22.77
N SER A 79 -8.65 12.30 23.13
CA SER A 79 -7.81 11.99 24.31
C SER A 79 -6.39 12.51 24.16
N GLU A 80 -5.84 12.46 22.95
CA GLU A 80 -4.48 12.92 22.67
C GLU A 80 -4.45 14.38 22.19
N SER A 81 -5.61 15.06 22.13
CA SER A 81 -5.74 16.45 21.67
C SER A 81 -5.04 16.67 20.32
N ILE A 82 -5.26 15.75 19.37
CA ILE A 82 -4.60 15.76 18.05
C ILE A 82 -4.97 17.05 17.30
N ASP A 83 -3.96 17.80 16.86
CA ASP A 83 -4.16 18.99 16.00
C ASP A 83 -3.78 18.73 14.53
N THR A 84 -2.98 17.70 14.27
CA THR A 84 -2.46 17.39 12.95
C THR A 84 -2.58 15.92 12.66
N ILE A 85 -3.07 15.57 11.48
CA ILE A 85 -3.15 14.18 11.02
C ILE A 85 -2.29 14.05 9.77
N MET A 86 -1.41 13.05 9.74
CA MET A 86 -0.69 12.60 8.56
C MET A 86 -1.14 11.17 8.23
N HIS A 87 -1.99 11.05 7.21
CA HIS A 87 -2.73 9.83 6.92
C HIS A 87 -2.03 9.00 5.83
N PHE A 88 -1.21 8.02 6.25
CA PHE A 88 -0.51 7.10 5.33
C PHE A 88 -1.15 5.70 5.23
N ALA A 89 -1.94 5.29 6.24
CA ALA A 89 -2.53 3.97 6.29
C ALA A 89 -3.38 3.67 5.03
N ALA A 90 -3.01 2.62 4.29
CA ALA A 90 -3.68 2.18 3.08
C ALA A 90 -3.27 0.74 2.72
N GLN A 91 -4.09 0.07 1.92
CA GLN A 91 -3.70 -1.11 1.15
C GLN A 91 -3.16 -0.67 -0.22
N THR A 92 -2.00 -1.21 -0.64
CA THR A 92 -1.21 -0.62 -1.74
C THR A 92 -0.64 -1.58 -2.78
N HIS A 93 -0.85 -2.89 -2.67
CA HIS A 93 -0.31 -3.84 -3.65
C HIS A 93 -1.22 -3.97 -4.87
N VAL A 94 -0.83 -3.41 -6.01
CA VAL A 94 -1.63 -3.37 -7.25
C VAL A 94 -2.13 -4.77 -7.65
N ASP A 95 -1.26 -5.79 -7.69
CA ASP A 95 -1.68 -7.14 -8.10
C ASP A 95 -2.73 -7.72 -7.13
N ASN A 96 -2.65 -7.41 -5.84
CA ASN A 96 -3.60 -7.90 -4.83
C ASN A 96 -4.97 -7.21 -4.99
N SER A 97 -4.99 -6.00 -5.57
CA SER A 97 -6.22 -5.23 -5.76
C SER A 97 -7.16 -5.85 -6.79
N PHE A 98 -6.65 -6.59 -7.77
CA PHE A 98 -7.49 -7.32 -8.74
C PHE A 98 -8.20 -8.53 -8.14
N GLY A 99 -7.57 -9.20 -7.16
CA GLY A 99 -8.15 -10.36 -6.47
C GLY A 99 -8.99 -10.02 -5.24
N ASN A 100 -8.82 -8.83 -4.65
CA ASN A 100 -9.44 -8.45 -3.37
C ASN A 100 -9.81 -6.95 -3.30
N SER A 101 -10.40 -6.41 -4.36
CA SER A 101 -10.73 -4.96 -4.47
C SER A 101 -11.63 -4.43 -3.35
N PHE A 102 -12.47 -5.27 -2.74
CA PHE A 102 -13.32 -4.88 -1.61
C PHE A 102 -12.50 -4.46 -0.37
N GLU A 103 -11.41 -5.17 -0.05
CA GLU A 103 -10.53 -4.77 1.05
C GLU A 103 -9.80 -3.45 0.77
N PHE A 104 -9.50 -3.15 -0.50
CA PHE A 104 -8.95 -1.84 -0.87
C PHE A 104 -9.99 -0.74 -0.66
N THR A 105 -11.24 -0.95 -1.07
CA THR A 105 -12.34 0.00 -0.80
C THR A 105 -12.52 0.23 0.70
N LYS A 106 -12.55 -0.84 1.49
CA LYS A 106 -12.72 -0.77 2.95
C LYS A 106 -11.57 -0.02 3.63
N ASN A 107 -10.33 -0.36 3.31
CA ASN A 107 -9.17 0.26 3.96
C ASN A 107 -8.93 1.70 3.46
N ASN A 108 -8.99 1.92 2.15
CA ASN A 108 -8.59 3.20 1.56
C ASN A 108 -9.73 4.22 1.58
N ILE A 109 -10.95 3.85 1.17
CA ILE A 109 -12.08 4.79 1.11
C ILE A 109 -12.77 4.87 2.47
N TYR A 110 -13.29 3.75 2.98
CA TYR A 110 -14.05 3.76 4.23
C TYR A 110 -13.19 4.20 5.42
N GLY A 111 -11.95 3.69 5.53
CA GLY A 111 -10.99 4.15 6.55
C GLY A 111 -10.70 5.65 6.50
N THR A 112 -10.50 6.22 5.30
CA THR A 112 -10.34 7.68 5.14
C THR A 112 -11.62 8.41 5.56
N HIS A 113 -12.79 7.90 5.18
CA HIS A 113 -14.08 8.52 5.51
C HIS A 113 -14.31 8.57 7.04
N VAL A 114 -13.97 7.51 7.76
CA VAL A 114 -14.05 7.47 9.23
C VAL A 114 -13.17 8.56 9.84
N LEU A 115 -11.92 8.71 9.37
CA LEU A 115 -11.03 9.79 9.84
C LEU A 115 -11.61 11.18 9.57
N LEU A 116 -12.20 11.40 8.39
CA LEU A 116 -12.81 12.68 8.02
C LEU A 116 -14.04 13.02 8.88
N GLU A 117 -14.92 12.04 9.13
CA GLU A 117 -16.07 12.21 10.03
C GLU A 117 -15.61 12.47 11.48
N ALA A 118 -14.59 11.75 11.93
CA ALA A 118 -14.00 11.98 13.26
C ALA A 118 -13.40 13.39 13.40
N CYS A 119 -12.82 13.96 12.34
CA CYS A 119 -12.33 15.34 12.38
C CYS A 119 -13.46 16.35 12.67
N LYS A 120 -14.68 16.12 12.18
CA LYS A 120 -15.81 17.03 12.40
C LYS A 120 -16.22 17.12 13.86
N VAL A 121 -16.10 16.02 14.62
CA VAL A 121 -16.47 16.01 16.04
C VAL A 121 -15.43 16.69 16.93
N THR A 122 -14.23 16.98 16.42
CA THR A 122 -13.16 17.67 17.17
C THR A 122 -13.36 19.18 17.33
N ALA A 123 -14.50 19.73 16.91
CA ALA A 123 -14.84 21.16 17.02
C ALA A 123 -13.75 22.12 16.48
N GLY A 124 -13.10 21.73 15.38
CA GLY A 124 -12.06 22.55 14.74
C GLY A 124 -10.69 22.47 15.42
N GLN A 125 -10.44 21.46 16.28
CA GLN A 125 -9.11 21.19 16.84
C GLN A 125 -8.08 20.88 15.75
N ILE A 126 -8.48 20.14 14.71
CA ILE A 126 -7.63 19.80 13.58
C ILE A 126 -7.28 21.06 12.79
N LYS A 127 -5.99 21.38 12.75
CA LYS A 127 -5.41 22.52 12.00
C LYS A 127 -4.72 22.08 10.71
N ARG A 128 -4.45 20.78 10.55
CA ARG A 128 -3.89 20.22 9.32
C ARG A 128 -4.22 18.74 9.15
N PHE A 129 -4.75 18.37 7.99
CA PHE A 129 -5.00 16.98 7.58
C PHE A 129 -4.23 16.70 6.30
N ILE A 130 -3.10 15.99 6.40
CA ILE A 130 -2.26 15.62 5.26
C ILE A 130 -2.68 14.24 4.77
N HIS A 131 -3.34 14.17 3.62
CA HIS A 131 -3.68 12.94 2.95
C HIS A 131 -2.56 12.48 2.04
N VAL A 132 -2.10 11.24 2.20
CA VAL A 132 -1.04 10.67 1.38
C VAL A 132 -1.64 9.81 0.29
N SER A 133 -1.41 10.20 -0.96
CA SER A 133 -1.86 9.51 -2.16
C SER A 133 -0.67 9.18 -3.08
N THR A 134 -0.96 8.83 -4.33
CA THR A 134 0.01 8.28 -5.29
C THR A 134 -0.12 8.99 -6.63
N ASP A 135 0.93 8.96 -7.45
CA ASP A 135 0.90 9.38 -8.85
C ASP A 135 -0.04 8.55 -9.73
N GLU A 136 -0.24 7.26 -9.43
CA GLU A 136 -1.15 6.36 -10.18
C GLU A 136 -2.60 6.87 -10.27
N VAL A 137 -3.01 7.84 -9.45
CA VAL A 137 -4.33 8.47 -9.55
C VAL A 137 -4.49 9.31 -10.82
N TYR A 138 -3.39 9.78 -11.42
CA TYR A 138 -3.42 10.48 -12.71
C TYR A 138 -3.57 9.53 -13.89
N GLY A 139 -3.30 8.24 -13.70
CA GLY A 139 -3.24 7.24 -14.77
C GLY A 139 -1.97 7.34 -15.61
N GLU A 140 -1.95 6.57 -16.70
CA GLU A 140 -0.85 6.50 -17.64
C GLU A 140 -0.56 7.86 -18.29
N THR A 141 0.73 8.17 -18.46
CA THR A 141 1.19 9.34 -19.19
C THR A 141 1.78 8.90 -20.55
N ASP A 142 1.45 9.62 -21.61
CA ASP A 142 2.00 9.34 -22.95
C ASP A 142 3.54 9.32 -22.94
N GLU A 143 4.14 8.40 -23.70
CA GLU A 143 5.60 8.26 -23.80
C GLU A 143 6.27 9.55 -24.32
N ASP A 144 5.60 10.25 -25.25
CA ASP A 144 6.09 11.50 -25.85
C ASP A 144 5.79 12.75 -25.00
N ALA A 145 5.17 12.60 -23.81
CA ALA A 145 4.84 13.73 -22.96
C ALA A 145 6.10 14.44 -22.48
N VAL A 146 6.20 15.73 -22.81
CA VAL A 146 7.30 16.62 -22.40
C VAL A 146 7.06 17.21 -21.01
N MET A 147 5.79 17.33 -20.60
CA MET A 147 5.39 17.88 -19.30
C MET A 147 4.74 16.79 -18.47
N GLY A 148 5.14 16.71 -17.20
CA GLY A 148 4.53 15.79 -16.24
C GLY A 148 3.17 16.29 -15.78
N ASN A 149 2.39 15.38 -15.19
CA ASN A 149 1.12 15.73 -14.56
C ASN A 149 1.35 16.69 -13.39
N HIS A 150 0.79 17.88 -13.49
CA HIS A 150 0.76 18.88 -12.42
C HIS A 150 -0.46 18.65 -11.52
N GLU A 151 -0.55 19.33 -10.38
CA GLU A 151 -1.55 19.01 -9.36
C GLU A 151 -3.02 19.23 -9.76
N ALA A 152 -3.25 19.99 -10.82
CA ALA A 152 -4.57 20.24 -11.39
C ALA A 152 -4.92 19.31 -12.56
N SER A 153 -4.03 18.38 -12.93
CA SER A 153 -4.32 17.30 -13.88
C SER A 153 -5.50 16.46 -13.41
N GLN A 154 -6.24 15.93 -14.38
CA GLN A 154 -7.38 15.06 -14.14
C GLN A 154 -6.94 13.74 -13.49
N LEU A 155 -7.79 13.18 -12.62
CA LEU A 155 -7.58 11.84 -12.08
C LEU A 155 -8.20 10.80 -13.01
N LEU A 156 -7.38 9.91 -13.55
CA LEU A 156 -7.77 8.84 -14.49
C LEU A 156 -7.20 7.48 -14.03
N PRO A 157 -7.56 7.00 -12.82
CA PRO A 157 -7.00 5.76 -12.29
C PRO A 157 -7.34 4.55 -13.17
N THR A 158 -6.34 3.71 -13.43
CA THR A 158 -6.40 2.57 -14.36
C THR A 158 -6.58 1.20 -13.67
N ASN A 159 -6.45 1.14 -12.34
CA ASN A 159 -6.50 -0.10 -11.57
C ASN A 159 -7.30 0.04 -10.26
N PRO A 160 -7.77 -1.06 -9.64
CA PRO A 160 -8.60 -0.98 -8.43
C PRO A 160 -7.91 -0.28 -7.24
N TYR A 161 -6.59 -0.42 -7.09
CA TYR A 161 -5.83 0.31 -6.07
C TYR A 161 -5.89 1.83 -6.30
N SER A 162 -5.47 2.30 -7.47
CA SER A 162 -5.45 3.73 -7.80
C SER A 162 -6.86 4.33 -7.79
N ALA A 163 -7.87 3.58 -8.21
CA ALA A 163 -9.28 3.98 -8.12
C ALA A 163 -9.73 4.24 -6.68
N THR A 164 -9.36 3.38 -5.73
CA THR A 164 -9.70 3.59 -4.31
C THR A 164 -8.93 4.75 -3.67
N LYS A 165 -7.69 5.01 -4.12
CA LYS A 165 -6.92 6.20 -3.70
C LYS A 165 -7.55 7.49 -4.24
N ALA A 166 -7.91 7.53 -5.52
CA ALA A 166 -8.62 8.65 -6.12
C ALA A 166 -9.99 8.88 -5.44
N GLY A 167 -10.74 7.81 -5.14
CA GLY A 167 -12.00 7.89 -4.40
C GLY A 167 -11.84 8.49 -2.99
N ALA A 168 -10.79 8.11 -2.28
CA ALA A 168 -10.45 8.72 -0.98
C ALA A 168 -10.10 10.22 -1.13
N GLU A 169 -9.34 10.60 -2.17
CA GLU A 169 -9.04 12.01 -2.45
C GLU A 169 -10.30 12.84 -2.72
N MET A 170 -11.29 12.29 -3.43
CA MET A 170 -12.56 12.99 -3.67
C MET A 170 -13.30 13.29 -2.37
N LEU A 171 -13.29 12.34 -1.41
CA LEU A 171 -13.84 12.59 -0.07
C LEU A 171 -13.05 13.67 0.67
N VAL A 172 -11.72 13.59 0.71
CA VAL A 172 -10.86 14.59 1.37
C VAL A 172 -11.12 15.99 0.80
N MET A 173 -11.18 16.12 -0.52
CA MET A 173 -11.49 17.38 -1.20
C MET A 173 -12.89 17.89 -0.84
N ALA A 174 -13.90 17.02 -0.89
CA ALA A 174 -15.28 17.40 -0.55
C ALA A 174 -15.38 17.87 0.91
N TYR A 175 -14.68 17.22 1.84
CA TYR A 175 -14.70 17.62 3.25
C TYR A 175 -13.96 18.94 3.50
N GLY A 176 -12.86 19.18 2.78
CA GLY A 176 -12.20 20.48 2.80
C GLY A 176 -13.11 21.61 2.34
N ARG A 177 -13.87 21.40 1.26
CA ARG A 177 -14.79 22.41 0.70
C ARG A 177 -16.06 22.60 1.53
N SER A 178 -16.70 21.50 1.92
CA SER A 178 -18.02 21.53 2.56
C SER A 178 -17.96 21.82 4.05
N TYR A 179 -16.89 21.41 4.73
CA TYR A 179 -16.76 21.55 6.19
C TYR A 179 -15.56 22.41 6.62
N GLY A 180 -14.81 22.98 5.68
CA GLY A 180 -13.64 23.82 5.98
C GLY A 180 -12.49 23.06 6.64
N LEU A 181 -12.42 21.74 6.48
CA LEU A 181 -11.34 20.93 7.05
C LEU A 181 -10.01 21.35 6.41
N PRO A 182 -8.93 21.59 7.19
CA PRO A 182 -7.68 22.13 6.65
C PRO A 182 -6.83 21.03 6.00
N VAL A 183 -7.29 20.55 4.84
CA VAL A 183 -6.71 19.41 4.12
C VAL A 183 -5.53 19.83 3.24
N ILE A 184 -4.54 18.97 3.13
CA ILE A 184 -3.44 19.02 2.16
C ILE A 184 -3.34 17.62 1.56
N THR A 185 -3.27 17.50 0.24
CA THR A 185 -3.07 16.20 -0.41
C THR A 185 -1.66 16.11 -0.95
N THR A 186 -1.05 14.93 -0.86
CA THR A 186 0.25 14.66 -1.48
C THR A 186 0.10 13.51 -2.46
N ARG A 187 0.81 13.56 -3.59
CA ARG A 187 0.84 12.49 -4.59
C ARG A 187 2.30 12.21 -4.92
N GLY A 188 2.80 11.03 -4.58
CA GLY A 188 4.21 10.69 -4.73
C GLY A 188 4.49 9.69 -5.85
N ASN A 189 5.68 9.75 -6.43
CA ASN A 189 6.24 8.67 -7.26
C ASN A 189 6.60 7.42 -6.42
N ASN A 190 7.09 6.37 -7.07
CA ASN A 190 7.59 5.17 -6.41
C ASN A 190 8.69 5.50 -5.41
N VAL A 191 8.49 5.11 -4.15
CA VAL A 191 9.49 5.26 -3.09
C VAL A 191 10.26 3.96 -2.93
N TYR A 192 11.56 4.05 -2.64
CA TYR A 192 12.42 2.91 -2.34
C TYR A 192 13.39 3.21 -1.19
N GLY A 193 13.82 2.17 -0.49
CA GLY A 193 14.70 2.33 0.68
C GLY A 193 14.62 1.19 1.68
N PRO A 194 15.36 1.33 2.81
CA PRO A 194 15.18 0.51 4.01
C PRO A 194 13.72 0.33 4.42
N ASN A 195 13.37 -0.76 5.11
CA ASN A 195 12.00 -1.00 5.60
C ASN A 195 10.92 -1.11 4.51
N GLN A 196 11.25 -1.30 3.23
CA GLN A 196 10.25 -1.60 2.20
C GLN A 196 9.88 -3.10 2.24
N PHE A 197 8.60 -3.43 2.06
CA PHE A 197 8.19 -4.84 2.09
C PHE A 197 8.69 -5.60 0.84
N PRO A 198 9.23 -6.84 0.97
CA PRO A 198 9.86 -7.63 -0.10
C PRO A 198 9.04 -7.99 -1.35
N GLU A 199 7.76 -7.62 -1.44
CA GLU A 199 6.97 -7.80 -2.66
C GLU A 199 7.24 -6.71 -3.71
N LYS A 200 7.74 -5.55 -3.27
CA LYS A 200 8.03 -4.40 -4.14
C LYS A 200 9.33 -4.64 -4.93
N LEU A 201 9.41 -4.03 -6.10
CA LEU A 201 10.42 -4.32 -7.14
C LEU A 201 11.87 -4.39 -6.62
N ILE A 202 12.36 -3.28 -6.04
CA ILE A 202 13.77 -3.15 -5.61
C ILE A 202 14.10 -4.14 -4.48
N PRO A 203 13.33 -4.22 -3.38
CA PRO A 203 13.51 -5.23 -2.34
C PRO A 203 13.49 -6.67 -2.86
N LYS A 204 12.53 -6.99 -3.73
CA LYS A 204 12.39 -8.31 -4.34
C LYS A 204 13.65 -8.68 -5.11
N PHE A 205 14.13 -7.78 -5.96
CA PHE A 205 15.34 -7.99 -6.76
C PHE A 205 16.58 -8.14 -5.89
N ILE A 206 16.74 -7.31 -4.86
CA ILE A 206 17.86 -7.42 -3.92
C ILE A 206 17.84 -8.79 -3.24
N LEU A 207 16.71 -9.23 -2.70
CA LEU A 207 16.61 -10.51 -1.99
C LEU A 207 16.76 -11.74 -2.91
N LEU A 208 16.29 -11.67 -4.16
CA LEU A 208 16.54 -12.70 -5.16
C LEU A 208 18.02 -12.74 -5.54
N ALA A 209 18.65 -11.58 -5.76
CA ALA A 209 20.08 -11.48 -6.07
C ALA A 209 20.96 -11.99 -4.92
N MET A 210 20.63 -11.67 -3.67
CA MET A 210 21.28 -12.22 -2.47
C MET A 210 21.25 -13.76 -2.42
N LYS A 211 20.22 -14.38 -3.01
CA LYS A 211 20.05 -15.84 -3.11
C LYS A 211 20.61 -16.43 -4.40
N GLY A 212 21.20 -15.61 -5.29
CA GLY A 212 21.60 -16.03 -6.63
C GLY A 212 20.43 -16.50 -7.51
N GLN A 213 19.21 -16.09 -7.18
CA GLN A 213 17.99 -16.49 -7.87
C GLN A 213 17.67 -15.56 -9.04
N PRO A 214 16.87 -16.01 -10.01
CA PRO A 214 16.48 -15.16 -11.13
C PRO A 214 15.59 -13.98 -10.70
N LEU A 215 15.86 -12.79 -11.25
CA LEU A 215 15.06 -11.58 -11.11
C LEU A 215 13.94 -11.60 -12.15
N SER A 216 12.70 -11.78 -11.70
CA SER A 216 11.54 -11.84 -12.59
C SER A 216 11.01 -10.45 -12.97
N ILE A 217 10.95 -10.16 -14.26
CA ILE A 217 10.43 -8.91 -14.82
C ILE A 217 9.10 -9.21 -15.53
N HIS A 218 8.05 -8.44 -15.23
CA HIS A 218 6.78 -8.53 -15.92
C HIS A 218 6.85 -7.91 -17.31
N GLY A 219 6.31 -8.62 -18.31
CA GLY A 219 6.35 -8.16 -19.70
C GLY A 219 7.78 -8.13 -20.23
N ASP A 220 8.13 -7.06 -20.94
CA ASP A 220 9.47 -6.85 -21.50
C ASP A 220 10.38 -5.96 -20.63
N GLY A 221 9.86 -5.46 -19.50
CA GLY A 221 10.58 -4.57 -18.59
C GLY A 221 10.81 -3.15 -19.12
N SER A 222 10.12 -2.76 -20.19
CA SER A 222 10.22 -1.42 -20.79
C SER A 222 9.52 -0.34 -19.97
N ASN A 223 8.61 -0.73 -19.06
CA ASN A 223 7.90 0.18 -18.17
C ASN A 223 8.88 1.14 -17.45
N VAL A 224 8.55 2.42 -17.51
CA VAL A 224 9.31 3.55 -16.97
C VAL A 224 8.67 4.00 -15.66
N ARG A 225 9.50 4.18 -14.63
CA ARG A 225 9.08 4.71 -13.32
C ARG A 225 10.10 5.71 -12.80
N SER A 226 9.61 6.65 -12.00
CA SER A 226 10.45 7.55 -11.20
C SER A 226 10.63 6.98 -9.80
N TYR A 227 11.86 6.94 -9.31
CA TYR A 227 12.19 6.37 -8.00
C TYR A 227 12.76 7.43 -7.06
N LEU A 228 12.14 7.61 -5.90
CA LEU A 228 12.60 8.52 -4.86
C LEU A 228 13.07 7.78 -3.62
N TYR A 229 14.22 8.19 -3.09
CA TYR A 229 14.76 7.60 -1.88
C TYR A 229 13.92 7.99 -0.65
N CYS A 230 13.64 7.03 0.24
CA CYS A 230 12.67 7.20 1.32
C CYS A 230 12.96 8.34 2.31
N GLU A 231 14.23 8.65 2.59
CA GLU A 231 14.59 9.77 3.47
C GLU A 231 14.35 11.14 2.81
N ASP A 232 14.53 11.25 1.49
CA ASP A 232 14.22 12.47 0.74
C ASP A 232 12.69 12.70 0.72
N VAL A 233 11.92 11.61 0.58
CA VAL A 233 10.45 11.64 0.70
C VAL A 233 10.03 12.00 2.12
N ALA A 234 10.71 11.50 3.15
CA ALA A 234 10.43 11.89 4.53
C ALA A 234 10.70 13.40 4.77
N GLU A 235 11.75 13.96 4.16
CA GLU A 235 12.01 15.40 4.14
C GLU A 235 10.89 16.16 3.39
N ALA A 236 10.35 15.62 2.29
CA ALA A 236 9.23 16.25 1.58
C ALA A 236 8.01 16.39 2.49
N PHE A 237 7.65 15.34 3.22
CA PHE A 237 6.54 15.37 4.17
C PHE A 237 6.77 16.37 5.32
N GLU A 238 8.00 16.49 5.81
CA GLU A 238 8.37 17.51 6.80
C GLU A 238 8.19 18.93 6.23
N VAL A 239 8.66 19.19 5.01
CA VAL A 239 8.51 20.49 4.35
C VAL A 239 7.04 20.83 4.14
N ILE A 240 6.24 19.88 3.65
CA ILE A 240 4.79 20.06 3.45
C ILE A 240 4.09 20.25 4.80
N LEU A 241 4.47 19.51 5.84
CA LEU A 241 3.95 19.66 7.20
C LEU A 241 4.16 21.07 7.74
N HIS A 242 5.24 21.75 7.42
CA HIS A 242 5.54 23.08 7.98
C HIS A 242 5.16 24.24 7.06
N ARG A 243 5.27 24.05 5.74
CA ARG A 243 5.18 25.12 4.74
C ARG A 243 4.06 24.91 3.73
N GLY A 244 3.47 23.72 3.68
CA GLY A 244 2.32 23.44 2.82
C GLY A 244 1.14 24.34 3.15
N GLU A 245 0.46 24.79 2.09
CA GLU A 245 -0.75 25.60 2.15
C GLU A 245 -1.98 24.69 2.23
N VAL A 246 -2.93 25.05 3.09
CA VAL A 246 -4.20 24.33 3.23
C VAL A 246 -5.02 24.49 1.96
N GLY A 247 -5.70 23.42 1.55
CA GLY A 247 -6.49 23.33 0.31
C GLY A 247 -5.67 22.96 -0.91
N HIS A 248 -4.34 22.82 -0.77
CA HIS A 248 -3.45 22.54 -1.88
C HIS A 248 -3.07 21.06 -1.95
N VAL A 249 -2.80 20.63 -3.18
CA VAL A 249 -2.13 19.37 -3.47
C VAL A 249 -0.64 19.66 -3.73
N TYR A 250 0.24 18.72 -3.39
CA TYR A 250 1.67 18.74 -3.71
C TYR A 250 2.13 17.40 -4.30
N ASN A 251 2.69 17.45 -5.49
CA ASN A 251 3.37 16.31 -6.08
C ASN A 251 4.78 16.15 -5.44
N ILE A 252 5.12 14.91 -5.06
CA ILE A 252 6.44 14.51 -4.55
C ILE A 252 7.07 13.62 -5.63
N GLY A 253 7.79 14.24 -6.57
CA GLY A 253 8.27 13.56 -7.77
C GLY A 253 9.75 13.78 -8.08
N THR A 254 10.20 13.15 -9.16
CA THR A 254 11.47 13.43 -9.81
C THR A 254 11.34 13.25 -11.33
N HIS A 255 12.12 14.02 -12.09
CA HIS A 255 12.24 13.83 -13.54
C HIS A 255 13.25 12.73 -13.92
N LYS A 256 13.88 12.07 -12.92
CA LYS A 256 14.82 10.98 -13.15
C LYS A 256 14.06 9.66 -13.31
N GLU A 257 13.76 9.34 -14.55
CA GLU A 257 13.05 8.14 -14.95
C GLU A 257 13.99 6.95 -15.18
N ARG A 258 13.53 5.75 -14.83
CA ARG A 258 14.28 4.50 -15.02
C ARG A 258 13.35 3.40 -15.51
N ARG A 259 13.84 2.57 -16.43
CA ARG A 259 13.13 1.34 -16.82
C ARG A 259 13.35 0.25 -15.80
N VAL A 260 12.36 -0.61 -15.63
CA VAL A 260 12.44 -1.79 -14.75
C VAL A 260 13.64 -2.67 -15.10
N ILE A 261 13.93 -2.85 -16.39
CA ILE A 261 15.08 -3.64 -16.85
C ILE A 261 16.43 -3.05 -16.43
N ASP A 262 16.55 -1.72 -16.39
CA ASP A 262 17.79 -1.05 -16.01
C ASP A 262 18.04 -1.20 -14.50
N VAL A 263 16.99 -1.08 -13.69
CA VAL A 263 17.05 -1.37 -12.25
C VAL A 263 17.51 -2.82 -11.99
N ALA A 264 16.96 -3.80 -12.71
CA ALA A 264 17.36 -5.19 -12.56
C ALA A 264 18.84 -5.42 -12.92
N LYS A 265 19.33 -4.82 -14.01
CA LYS A 265 20.73 -4.92 -14.44
C LYS A 265 21.68 -4.33 -13.41
N GLU A 266 21.35 -3.17 -12.86
CA GLU A 266 22.16 -2.51 -11.84
C GLU A 266 22.23 -3.32 -10.55
N ILE A 267 21.11 -3.93 -10.12
CA ILE A 267 21.11 -4.86 -8.99
C ILE A 267 21.96 -6.10 -9.29
N CYS A 268 21.84 -6.70 -10.48
CA CYS A 268 22.73 -7.81 -10.85
C CYS A 268 24.22 -7.43 -10.77
N GLN A 269 24.59 -6.22 -11.21
CA GLN A 269 25.97 -5.72 -11.11
C GLN A 269 26.44 -5.61 -9.66
N LEU A 270 25.60 -5.08 -8.76
CA LEU A 270 25.92 -4.98 -7.31
C LEU A 270 26.22 -6.34 -6.67
N PHE A 271 25.58 -7.41 -7.15
CA PHE A 271 25.78 -8.78 -6.67
C PHE A 271 26.73 -9.61 -7.55
N SER A 272 27.42 -9.01 -8.52
CA SER A 272 28.30 -9.71 -9.48
C SER A 272 27.61 -10.84 -10.25
N LEU A 273 26.31 -10.70 -10.52
CA LEU A 273 25.50 -11.65 -11.30
C LEU A 273 25.48 -11.24 -12.78
N ASN A 274 25.43 -12.21 -13.68
CA ASN A 274 25.25 -11.95 -15.11
C ASN A 274 23.75 -11.63 -15.41
N PRO A 275 23.40 -10.41 -15.85
CA PRO A 275 22.02 -10.05 -16.15
C PRO A 275 21.38 -10.93 -17.24
N GLN A 276 22.15 -11.42 -18.22
CA GLN A 276 21.63 -12.24 -19.31
C GLN A 276 21.09 -13.60 -18.84
N THR A 277 21.65 -14.14 -17.75
CA THR A 277 21.24 -15.44 -17.21
C THR A 277 20.26 -15.31 -16.05
N HIS A 278 20.37 -14.24 -15.26
CA HIS A 278 19.59 -14.02 -14.04
C HIS A 278 18.32 -13.21 -14.24
N ILE A 279 18.19 -12.40 -15.30
CA ILE A 279 16.93 -11.72 -15.59
C ILE A 279 16.02 -12.67 -16.37
N LYS A 280 14.77 -12.84 -15.90
CA LYS A 280 13.75 -13.68 -16.55
C LYS A 280 12.48 -12.88 -16.75
N TYR A 281 11.97 -12.88 -17.98
CA TYR A 281 10.69 -12.29 -18.30
C TYR A 281 9.57 -13.25 -17.91
N VAL A 282 8.53 -12.72 -17.28
CA VAL A 282 7.31 -13.43 -16.91
C VAL A 282 6.10 -12.72 -17.52
N GLU A 283 4.92 -13.34 -17.40
CA GLU A 283 3.67 -12.76 -17.87
C GLU A 283 3.50 -11.31 -17.38
N ASN A 284 3.02 -10.44 -18.27
CA ASN A 284 2.77 -9.05 -17.92
C ASN A 284 1.58 -8.95 -16.95
N ARG A 285 1.52 -7.86 -16.18
CA ARG A 285 0.36 -7.57 -15.35
C ARG A 285 -0.75 -6.98 -16.22
N PRO A 286 -2.03 -7.31 -15.95
CA PRO A 286 -3.14 -6.58 -16.53
C PRO A 286 -3.04 -5.10 -16.17
N PHE A 287 -3.25 -4.21 -17.14
CA PHE A 287 -3.27 -2.75 -16.94
C PHE A 287 -1.99 -2.20 -16.28
N ASN A 288 -0.83 -2.66 -16.75
CA ASN A 288 0.47 -2.17 -16.30
C ASN A 288 0.86 -0.90 -17.09
N ASP A 289 0.48 0.26 -16.58
CA ASP A 289 0.76 1.56 -17.20
C ASP A 289 2.25 1.70 -17.58
N GLN A 290 2.55 2.22 -18.77
CA GLN A 290 3.92 2.29 -19.26
C GLN A 290 4.75 3.31 -18.51
N ARG A 291 4.18 4.48 -18.23
CA ARG A 291 4.90 5.63 -17.67
C ARG A 291 4.03 6.43 -16.72
N TYR A 292 4.62 6.85 -15.60
CA TYR A 292 4.05 7.87 -14.71
C TYR A 292 5.03 9.03 -14.61
N PHE A 293 4.62 10.21 -15.08
CA PHE A 293 5.48 11.40 -15.08
C PHE A 293 4.80 12.54 -14.32
N LEU A 294 5.45 13.02 -13.25
CA LEU A 294 4.94 14.10 -12.40
C LEU A 294 5.71 15.40 -12.64
N ASP A 295 4.99 16.52 -12.51
CA ASP A 295 5.59 17.83 -12.28
C ASP A 295 5.69 18.08 -10.76
N ASP A 296 6.90 18.36 -10.26
CA ASP A 296 7.23 18.58 -8.84
C ASP A 296 7.60 20.04 -8.51
N GLN A 297 7.43 20.98 -9.46
CA GLN A 297 7.86 22.38 -9.31
C GLN A 297 7.19 23.08 -8.11
N LYS A 298 5.93 22.75 -7.83
CA LYS A 298 5.20 23.35 -6.71
C LYS A 298 5.83 23.00 -5.36
N LEU A 299 6.27 21.76 -5.16
CA LEU A 299 6.96 21.37 -3.94
C LEU A 299 8.39 21.97 -3.88
N LYS A 300 9.10 22.04 -5.01
CA LYS A 300 10.39 22.75 -5.09
C LYS A 300 10.29 24.21 -4.67
N SER A 301 9.18 24.88 -5.00
CA SER A 301 8.94 26.26 -4.57
C SER A 301 8.81 26.42 -3.05
N LEU A 302 8.48 25.35 -2.30
CA LEU A 302 8.52 25.33 -0.83
C LEU A 302 9.93 25.12 -0.24
N GLY A 303 10.92 24.85 -1.10
CA GLY A 303 12.32 24.64 -0.76
C GLY A 303 12.73 23.18 -0.57
N TRP A 304 11.95 22.21 -1.05
CA TRP A 304 12.36 20.81 -1.07
C TRP A 304 13.04 20.44 -2.38
N PHE A 305 14.10 19.64 -2.31
CA PHE A 305 14.79 19.09 -3.48
C PHE A 305 15.27 17.67 -3.16
N GLU A 306 15.27 16.79 -4.16
CA GLU A 306 15.91 15.48 -4.09
C GLU A 306 17.42 15.66 -3.82
N ARG A 307 17.95 14.98 -2.79
CA ARG A 307 19.35 15.09 -2.36
C ARG A 307 20.14 13.83 -2.65
N THR A 308 19.49 12.69 -2.60
CA THR A 308 20.11 11.38 -2.70
C THR A 308 20.19 10.97 -4.17
N SER A 309 21.39 10.70 -4.68
CA SER A 309 21.52 10.13 -6.02
C SER A 309 20.98 8.70 -6.04
N TRP A 310 20.60 8.23 -7.22
CA TRP A 310 20.12 6.85 -7.38
C TRP A 310 21.15 5.82 -6.91
N GLU A 311 22.42 6.00 -7.27
CA GLU A 311 23.51 5.08 -6.94
C GLU A 311 23.69 4.98 -5.42
N GLU A 312 23.65 6.12 -4.74
CA GLU A 312 23.80 6.18 -3.28
C GLU A 312 22.57 5.60 -2.57
N GLY A 313 21.36 5.91 -3.04
CA GLY A 313 20.13 5.37 -2.48
C GLY A 313 20.04 3.85 -2.68
N LEU A 314 20.38 3.34 -3.86
CA LEU A 314 20.38 1.91 -4.16
C LEU A 314 21.42 1.16 -3.32
N ARG A 315 22.62 1.74 -3.16
CA ARG A 315 23.67 1.20 -2.28
C ARG A 315 23.17 1.10 -0.83
N LYS A 316 22.66 2.19 -0.25
CA LYS A 316 22.10 2.22 1.11
C LYS A 316 20.96 1.21 1.31
N THR A 317 20.08 1.11 0.32
CA THR A 317 18.97 0.15 0.33
C THR A 317 19.51 -1.29 0.35
N THR A 318 20.45 -1.59 -0.53
CA THR A 318 21.08 -2.92 -0.65
C THR A 318 21.80 -3.31 0.64
N GLU A 319 22.64 -2.42 1.18
CA GLU A 319 23.34 -2.63 2.45
C GLU A 319 22.37 -2.89 3.60
N TRP A 320 21.24 -2.19 3.63
CA TRP A 320 20.23 -2.42 4.65
C TRP A 320 19.63 -3.82 4.56
N TYR A 321 19.26 -4.32 3.38
CA TYR A 321 18.72 -5.69 3.23
C TYR A 321 19.76 -6.76 3.56
N ILE A 322 21.03 -6.54 3.20
CA ILE A 322 22.14 -7.44 3.55
C ILE A 322 22.28 -7.54 5.07
N ASN A 323 22.18 -6.41 5.78
CA ASN A 323 22.34 -6.35 7.23
C ASN A 323 21.07 -6.74 8.00
N ASN A 324 19.92 -6.87 7.33
CA ASN A 324 18.61 -7.14 7.95
C ASN A 324 17.83 -8.24 7.20
N PRO A 325 18.42 -9.44 6.95
CA PRO A 325 17.80 -10.46 6.11
C PRO A 325 16.47 -10.99 6.68
N ASP A 326 16.35 -11.06 8.01
CA ASP A 326 15.18 -11.61 8.71
C ASP A 326 14.21 -10.52 9.21
N TRP A 327 14.30 -9.30 8.66
CA TRP A 327 13.49 -8.18 9.15
C TRP A 327 11.99 -8.49 9.13
N TRP A 328 11.53 -9.08 8.03
CA TRP A 328 10.14 -9.39 7.71
C TRP A 328 9.72 -10.85 7.98
N GLY A 329 10.62 -11.68 8.50
CA GLY A 329 10.36 -13.12 8.65
C GLY A 329 10.33 -13.85 7.31
N ASP A 330 9.43 -14.82 7.14
CA ASP A 330 9.28 -15.55 5.88
C ASP A 330 8.61 -14.68 4.81
N VAL A 331 9.36 -14.42 3.75
CA VAL A 331 8.94 -13.63 2.59
C VAL A 331 8.95 -14.43 1.28
N SER A 332 9.05 -15.76 1.35
CA SER A 332 9.09 -16.64 0.19
C SER A 332 7.93 -16.37 -0.80
N GLY A 333 6.71 -16.22 -0.29
CA GLY A 333 5.53 -15.89 -1.08
C GLY A 333 5.60 -14.51 -1.74
N ALA A 334 6.22 -13.52 -1.08
CA ALA A 334 6.38 -12.17 -1.62
C ALA A 334 7.39 -12.12 -2.79
N LEU A 335 8.35 -13.05 -2.82
CA LEU A 335 9.37 -13.15 -3.87
C LEU A 335 8.87 -13.88 -5.13
N LEU A 336 7.66 -14.44 -5.12
CA LEU A 336 7.04 -14.97 -6.33
C LEU A 336 6.86 -13.88 -7.39
N PRO A 337 6.92 -14.21 -8.69
CA PRO A 337 6.71 -13.23 -9.75
C PRO A 337 5.34 -12.55 -9.62
N HIS A 338 4.28 -13.36 -9.48
CA HIS A 338 2.92 -12.90 -9.22
C HIS A 338 2.48 -13.40 -7.83
N PRO A 339 2.75 -12.64 -6.75
CA PRO A 339 2.31 -13.04 -5.42
C PRO A 339 0.78 -13.05 -5.39
N ARG A 340 0.19 -14.20 -5.05
CA ARG A 340 -1.25 -14.30 -4.76
C ARG A 340 -1.40 -14.39 -3.25
N MET A 341 -2.18 -13.50 -2.67
CA MET A 341 -2.58 -13.64 -1.27
C MET A 341 -3.49 -14.87 -1.20
N LEU A 342 -2.96 -16.01 -0.71
CA LEU A 342 -3.77 -17.15 -0.30
C LEU A 342 -4.57 -16.71 0.92
N MET A 343 -5.79 -16.23 0.71
CA MET A 343 -6.73 -15.98 1.81
C MET A 343 -7.29 -17.31 2.32
N VAL A 344 -6.48 -18.09 3.05
CA VAL A 344 -6.95 -19.05 4.07
C VAL A 344 -5.81 -19.25 5.10
N PRO A 345 -6.05 -19.05 6.41
CA PRO A 345 -5.10 -19.52 7.42
C PRO A 345 -5.08 -21.05 7.43
N GLY A 346 -3.92 -21.64 7.14
CA GLY A 346 -3.60 -23.01 7.50
C GLY A 346 -4.08 -24.10 6.55
N VAL A 347 -3.61 -24.13 5.31
CA VAL A 347 -3.36 -25.40 4.59
C VAL A 347 -2.14 -25.21 3.69
N ASP A 348 -1.04 -25.92 4.01
CA ASP A 348 0.06 -26.11 3.06
C ASP A 348 -0.45 -27.03 1.94
N THR A 349 -0.64 -26.47 0.75
CA THR A 349 -1.25 -27.16 -0.39
C THR A 349 -0.24 -27.69 -1.38
N GLY A 350 1.08 -27.63 -1.09
CA GLY A 350 2.09 -28.25 -1.94
C GLY A 350 1.99 -27.84 -3.42
N GLY A 351 1.59 -26.60 -3.70
CA GLY A 351 1.44 -26.07 -5.06
C GLY A 351 0.15 -26.41 -5.81
N LYS A 352 -0.87 -27.00 -5.17
CA LYS A 352 -2.19 -27.26 -5.78
C LYS A 352 -3.20 -26.18 -5.41
N SER A 353 -3.88 -25.62 -6.42
CA SER A 353 -4.97 -24.66 -6.23
C SER A 353 -6.28 -25.38 -5.89
N TYR A 354 -6.91 -25.00 -4.78
CA TYR A 354 -8.23 -25.48 -4.39
C TYR A 354 -9.21 -24.31 -4.35
N ILE A 355 -10.46 -24.54 -4.75
CA ILE A 355 -11.57 -23.60 -4.55
C ILE A 355 -12.41 -24.12 -3.40
N LEU A 356 -12.67 -23.26 -2.42
CA LEU A 356 -13.57 -23.54 -1.31
C LEU A 356 -14.98 -23.10 -1.70
N PHE A 357 -15.92 -24.04 -1.75
CA PHE A 357 -17.34 -23.73 -1.90
C PHE A 357 -18.03 -23.89 -0.54
N LEU A 358 -18.68 -22.83 -0.08
CA LEU A 358 -19.60 -22.89 1.05
C LEU A 358 -21.01 -23.09 0.51
N PHE A 359 -21.61 -24.24 0.78
CA PHE A 359 -23.01 -24.50 0.46
C PHE A 359 -23.85 -24.27 1.72
N ILE A 360 -24.79 -23.33 1.66
CA ILE A 360 -25.78 -23.10 2.70
C ILE A 360 -27.07 -23.76 2.21
N PHE A 361 -27.45 -24.88 2.83
CA PHE A 361 -28.76 -25.48 2.61
C PHE A 361 -29.75 -24.86 3.61
N LEU A 362 -30.75 -24.15 3.10
CA LEU A 362 -31.90 -23.77 3.89
C LEU A 362 -32.91 -24.91 3.82
N ASP A 363 -33.11 -25.58 4.96
CA ASP A 363 -34.16 -26.59 5.08
C ASP A 363 -35.51 -25.87 5.03
N THR A 364 -36.41 -26.33 4.15
CA THR A 364 -37.71 -25.67 3.89
C THR A 364 -38.82 -26.14 4.83
N ASP A 365 -38.49 -26.86 5.91
CA ASP A 365 -39.47 -27.27 6.92
C ASP A 365 -39.71 -26.15 7.97
N PRO A 366 -40.93 -25.58 8.06
CA PRO A 366 -41.24 -24.49 8.99
C PRO A 366 -41.22 -24.91 10.48
N HIS A 367 -40.95 -26.18 10.80
CA HIS A 367 -40.90 -26.65 12.19
C HIS A 367 -39.51 -27.12 12.69
N LEU A 368 -38.47 -27.11 11.85
CA LEU A 368 -37.10 -27.47 12.22
C LEU A 368 -36.08 -26.54 11.54
N ALA A 369 -35.85 -25.36 12.12
CA ALA A 369 -34.78 -24.49 11.66
C ALA A 369 -33.43 -24.98 12.22
N SER A 370 -32.68 -25.76 11.44
CA SER A 370 -31.25 -25.95 11.63
C SER A 370 -30.50 -25.64 10.34
N VAL A 371 -29.52 -24.72 10.41
CA VAL A 371 -28.61 -24.45 9.30
C VAL A 371 -27.49 -25.48 9.36
N VAL A 372 -27.37 -26.30 8.32
CA VAL A 372 -26.21 -27.19 8.12
C VAL A 372 -25.28 -26.51 7.12
N CYS A 373 -24.07 -26.19 7.56
CA CYS A 373 -23.00 -25.67 6.71
C CYS A 373 -21.97 -26.77 6.50
N ASP A 374 -21.89 -27.32 5.29
CA ASP A 374 -20.83 -28.25 4.91
C ASP A 374 -19.75 -27.53 4.09
N LEU A 375 -18.49 -27.69 4.50
CA LEU A 375 -17.32 -27.22 3.75
C LEU A 375 -16.79 -28.33 2.84
N TYR A 376 -16.66 -28.06 1.55
CA TYR A 376 -16.02 -28.97 0.60
C TYR A 376 -14.79 -28.33 -0.06
N LEU A 377 -13.70 -29.09 -0.10
CA LEU A 377 -12.46 -28.77 -0.81
C LEU A 377 -12.43 -29.52 -2.15
N PHE A 378 -12.43 -28.79 -3.28
CA PHE A 378 -12.31 -29.39 -4.61
C PHE A 378 -10.98 -29.05 -5.28
N SER A 379 -10.32 -30.07 -5.83
CA SER A 379 -9.11 -29.95 -6.66
C SER A 379 -9.50 -29.46 -8.05
N VAL A 380 -8.93 -28.34 -8.51
CA VAL A 380 -9.31 -27.74 -9.81
C VAL A 380 -8.51 -28.38 -10.95
N SER A 381 -9.17 -29.23 -11.75
CA SER A 381 -8.70 -29.56 -13.10
C SER A 381 -9.86 -29.37 -14.10
N ARG A 382 -9.90 -28.18 -14.72
CA ARG A 382 -10.77 -27.73 -15.83
C ARG A 382 -12.29 -27.86 -15.61
N TYR A 383 -12.98 -26.73 -15.38
CA TYR A 383 -14.39 -26.56 -15.71
C TYR A 383 -14.66 -25.16 -16.29
N GLU A 384 -15.47 -25.09 -17.34
CA GLU A 384 -16.09 -23.85 -17.85
C GLU A 384 -17.37 -23.56 -17.06
N LEU A 385 -17.57 -22.32 -16.62
CA LEU A 385 -18.83 -21.85 -16.03
C LEU A 385 -19.80 -21.48 -17.16
N CYS A 386 -20.97 -22.13 -17.18
CA CYS A 386 -22.10 -21.71 -18.01
C CYS A 386 -23.15 -21.05 -17.12
N VAL A 387 -23.41 -19.75 -17.31
CA VAL A 387 -24.44 -18.99 -16.57
C VAL A 387 -25.71 -18.95 -17.41
N CYS A 388 -26.76 -19.64 -16.94
CA CYS A 388 -28.12 -19.49 -17.45
C CYS A 388 -29.03 -19.04 -16.30
N GLY A 389 -29.95 -18.11 -16.60
CA GLY A 389 -30.69 -17.30 -15.62
C GLY A 389 -31.46 -18.06 -14.53
N ASN A 390 -31.52 -17.42 -13.36
CA ASN A 390 -32.39 -17.60 -12.18
C ASN A 390 -32.71 -18.99 -11.60
N LEU A 391 -32.09 -20.08 -12.06
CA LEU A 391 -31.99 -21.34 -11.30
C LEU A 391 -30.71 -22.08 -11.67
N CYS A 392 -29.74 -22.13 -10.75
CA CYS A 392 -28.54 -22.95 -10.90
C CYS A 392 -28.92 -24.44 -10.89
N THR A 393 -28.90 -25.08 -12.06
CA THR A 393 -28.99 -26.54 -12.19
C THR A 393 -27.68 -27.03 -12.81
N CYS A 394 -26.85 -27.74 -12.04
CA CYS A 394 -25.64 -28.36 -12.58
C CYS A 394 -26.02 -29.60 -13.40
N VAL A 395 -25.75 -29.57 -14.70
CA VAL A 395 -25.78 -30.77 -15.56
C VAL A 395 -24.52 -31.59 -15.29
N ARG A 396 -24.72 -32.84 -14.87
CA ARG A 396 -23.69 -33.83 -14.55
C ARG A 396 -22.95 -34.25 -15.82
N VAL A 397 -21.74 -33.74 -16.05
CA VAL A 397 -20.82 -34.35 -17.02
C VAL A 397 -19.94 -35.34 -16.26
N SER A 398 -20.10 -36.63 -16.58
CA SER A 398 -19.35 -37.71 -15.95
C SER A 398 -17.86 -37.60 -16.25
N THR A 399 -17.01 -37.74 -15.24
CA THR A 399 -15.97 -38.79 -15.16
C THR A 399 -15.23 -38.73 -13.82
N ASN A 400 -15.22 -39.88 -13.12
CA ASN A 400 -14.38 -40.32 -12.00
C ASN A 400 -13.95 -39.30 -10.93
N LEU A 401 -14.75 -39.19 -9.87
CA LEU A 401 -14.32 -38.65 -8.57
C LEU A 401 -13.85 -39.81 -7.67
N GLU A 402 -12.59 -39.79 -7.25
CA GLU A 402 -12.18 -40.51 -6.04
C GLU A 402 -12.78 -39.78 -4.82
N SER A 403 -13.37 -40.54 -3.88
CA SER A 403 -13.99 -40.01 -2.67
C SER A 403 -12.93 -39.44 -1.70
N PRO A 404 -13.00 -38.17 -1.28
CA PRO A 404 -12.15 -37.63 -0.23
C PRO A 404 -12.64 -38.07 1.17
N PRO A 405 -11.76 -38.07 2.20
CA PRO A 405 -12.14 -38.44 3.56
C PRO A 405 -13.09 -37.41 4.18
N THR A 406 -14.11 -37.89 4.89
CA THR A 406 -15.07 -37.07 5.65
C THR A 406 -14.37 -36.39 6.83
N MET A 407 -14.34 -35.06 6.86
CA MET A 407 -14.14 -34.31 8.12
C MET A 407 -15.48 -34.22 8.84
N GLY A 408 -15.48 -34.58 10.13
CA GLY A 408 -16.69 -34.72 10.95
C GLY A 408 -17.45 -33.41 11.18
N ASN A 409 -18.72 -33.59 11.54
CA ASN A 409 -19.70 -32.53 11.81
C ASN A 409 -19.20 -31.54 12.88
N PHE A 410 -19.15 -30.26 12.54
CA PHE A 410 -19.10 -29.18 13.52
C PHE A 410 -20.53 -28.74 13.85
N LYS A 411 -20.94 -28.84 15.12
CA LYS A 411 -22.14 -28.16 15.62
C LYS A 411 -21.79 -26.70 15.91
N VAL A 412 -22.59 -25.79 15.38
CA VAL A 412 -22.59 -24.35 15.72
C VAL A 412 -23.21 -24.15 17.10
#